data_AF-A0A1G1Y2R3-F1
#
_entry.id   AF-A0A1G1Y2R3-F1
#
_cell.length_a   1.000
_cell.length_b   1.000
_cell.length_c   1.000
_cell.angle_alpha   90.00
_cell.angle_beta   90.00
_cell.angle_gamma   90.00
#
_symmetry.space_group_name_H-M   'P 1'
#
loop_
_entity.id
_entity.type
_entity.pdbx_description
1 polymer ?
#
loop_
_entity_poly.entity_id
_entity_poly.type
_entity_poly.pdbx_seq_one_letter_code
_entity_poly.pdbx_strand_id
1 'polypeptide(L)'
;MKSNFNHQGLTVIELMVVIFIIALIATVGLVAWQNSRFKAHDAKRIYDIQQYAKAIRLYDLENKRYPQDSDCPGGSCTGQLGWDKNASPNNVLAPFFPALPADPLANGNTGLNDYFYYYHERNPNCGNKPTVSVENMATGNSEYHFNPCVGDSADYLIVLE
;
A
#
# COMPACT_ATOMS: atom_id res chain seq x y z
N MET A 1 -50.21 -40.14 -18.21
CA MET A 1 -48.95 -40.36 -18.94
C MET A 1 -47.81 -40.36 -17.92
N LYS A 2 -47.07 -41.47 -17.80
CA LYS A 2 -46.04 -41.65 -16.78
C LYS A 2 -44.68 -41.52 -17.48
N SER A 3 -43.96 -40.41 -17.27
CA SER A 3 -42.64 -40.20 -17.86
C SER A 3 -41.59 -40.99 -17.06
N ASN A 4 -41.01 -42.02 -17.67
CA ASN A 4 -39.90 -42.75 -17.08
C ASN A 4 -38.63 -41.89 -17.18
N PHE A 5 -38.20 -41.29 -16.07
CA PHE A 5 -36.87 -40.70 -15.98
C PHE A 5 -35.86 -41.85 -15.88
N ASN A 6 -35.10 -42.06 -16.95
CA ASN A 6 -33.99 -43.00 -17.00
C ASN A 6 -32.85 -42.39 -16.15
N HIS A 7 -32.71 -42.84 -14.91
CA HIS A 7 -31.70 -42.34 -13.99
C HIS A 7 -30.35 -42.98 -14.33
N GLN A 8 -29.58 -42.33 -15.20
CA GLN A 8 -28.18 -42.66 -15.40
C GLN A 8 -27.41 -42.23 -14.15
N GLY A 9 -26.92 -43.20 -13.37
CA GLY A 9 -26.11 -42.96 -12.18
C GLY A 9 -24.67 -42.62 -12.56
N LEU A 10 -24.05 -41.69 -11.83
CA LEU A 10 -22.62 -41.37 -11.95
C LEU A 10 -21.79 -42.60 -11.55
N THR A 11 -20.72 -42.87 -12.30
CA THR A 11 -19.78 -43.92 -11.89
C THR A 11 -18.91 -43.43 -10.72
N VAL A 12 -18.50 -44.36 -9.85
CA VAL A 12 -17.59 -44.04 -8.73
C VAL A 12 -16.29 -43.44 -9.27
N ILE A 13 -15.80 -43.96 -10.40
CA ILE A 13 -14.58 -43.48 -11.05
C ILE A 13 -14.76 -42.04 -11.57
N GLU A 14 -15.91 -41.67 -12.14
CA GLU A 14 -16.18 -40.28 -12.54
C GLU A 14 -16.10 -39.32 -11.36
N LEU A 15 -16.73 -39.69 -10.24
CA LEU A 15 -16.70 -38.83 -9.06
C LEU A 15 -15.27 -38.70 -8.50
N MET A 16 -14.49 -39.78 -8.52
CA MET A 16 -13.09 -39.80 -8.07
C MET A 16 -12.17 -38.95 -8.96
N VAL A 17 -12.34 -39.01 -10.29
CA VAL A 17 -11.53 -38.22 -11.22
C VAL A 17 -11.86 -36.73 -11.07
N VAL A 18 -13.14 -36.36 -10.88
CA VAL A 18 -13.54 -34.97 -10.71
C VAL A 18 -12.93 -34.35 -9.45
N ILE A 19 -13.00 -35.03 -8.30
CA ILE A 19 -12.39 -34.51 -7.07
C ILE A 19 -10.87 -34.42 -7.18
N PHE A 20 -10.23 -35.33 -7.93
CA PHE A 20 -8.79 -35.29 -8.18
C PHE A 20 -8.39 -34.07 -9.02
N ILE A 21 -9.13 -33.78 -10.10
CA ILE A 21 -8.87 -32.61 -10.95
C ILE A 21 -9.12 -31.31 -10.17
N ILE A 22 -10.20 -31.24 -9.38
CA ILE A 22 -10.49 -30.06 -8.53
C ILE A 22 -9.36 -29.85 -7.53
N ALA A 23 -8.88 -30.90 -6.86
CA ALA A 23 -7.78 -30.80 -5.91
C ALA A 23 -6.50 -30.26 -6.58
N LEU A 24 -6.17 -30.77 -7.77
CA LEU A 24 -5.00 -30.31 -8.52
C LEU A 24 -5.11 -28.82 -8.88
N ILE A 25 -6.23 -28.39 -9.48
CA ILE A 25 -6.42 -26.99 -9.89
C ILE A 25 -6.47 -26.06 -8.66
N ALA A 26 -7.08 -26.50 -7.55
CA ALA A 26 -7.17 -25.72 -6.34
C ALA A 26 -5.79 -25.37 -5.76
N THR A 27 -4.84 -26.30 -5.77
CA THR A 27 -3.48 -26.04 -5.23
C THR A 27 -2.75 -24.94 -6.00
N VAL A 28 -2.76 -24.99 -7.33
CA VAL A 28 -2.09 -23.98 -8.18
C VAL A 28 -2.85 -22.65 -8.15
N GLY A 29 -4.19 -22.68 -8.10
CA GLY A 29 -5.03 -21.49 -8.04
C GLY A 29 -4.80 -20.63 -6.80
N LEU A 30 -4.55 -21.25 -5.64
CA LEU A 30 -4.31 -20.53 -4.38
C LEU A 30 -3.06 -19.64 -4.42
N VAL A 31 -1.95 -20.16 -4.96
CA VAL A 31 -0.69 -19.40 -5.05
C VAL A 31 -0.82 -18.22 -6.01
N ALA A 32 -1.47 -18.43 -7.16
CA ALA A 32 -1.73 -17.36 -8.12
C ALA A 32 -2.60 -16.23 -7.54
N TRP A 33 -3.62 -16.60 -6.76
CA TRP A 33 -4.51 -15.65 -6.11
C TRP A 33 -3.82 -14.80 -5.04
N GLN A 34 -3.00 -15.42 -4.19
CA GLN A 34 -2.21 -14.71 -3.17
C GLN A 34 -1.27 -13.68 -3.81
N ASN A 35 -0.53 -14.08 -4.85
CA ASN A 35 0.37 -13.17 -5.58
C ASN A 35 -0.40 -11.99 -6.23
N SER A 36 -1.60 -12.23 -6.75
CA SER A 36 -2.44 -11.16 -7.31
C SER A 36 -2.88 -10.15 -6.25
N ARG A 37 -3.17 -10.59 -5.02
CA ARG A 37 -3.54 -9.70 -3.92
C ARG A 37 -2.37 -8.79 -3.55
N PHE A 38 -1.18 -9.35 -3.35
CA PHE A 38 0.01 -8.57 -3.01
C PHE A 38 0.32 -7.50 -4.06
N LYS A 39 0.28 -7.86 -5.35
CA LYS A 39 0.45 -6.88 -6.44
C LYS A 39 -0.59 -5.76 -6.42
N ALA A 40 -1.85 -6.07 -6.12
CA ALA A 40 -2.90 -5.06 -6.02
C ALA A 40 -2.68 -4.10 -4.84
N HIS A 41 -2.17 -4.60 -3.70
CA HIS A 41 -1.82 -3.78 -2.55
C HIS A 41 -0.63 -2.85 -2.85
N ASP A 42 0.46 -3.36 -3.44
CA ASP A 42 1.62 -2.53 -3.80
C ASP A 42 1.29 -1.48 -4.86
N ALA A 43 0.48 -1.83 -5.87
CA ALA A 43 -0.01 -0.86 -6.86
C ALA A 43 -0.82 0.27 -6.19
N LYS A 44 -1.64 -0.06 -5.18
CA LYS A 44 -2.37 0.93 -4.40
C LYS A 44 -1.42 1.80 -3.57
N ARG A 45 -0.41 1.23 -2.90
CA ARG A 45 0.59 1.99 -2.12
C ARG A 45 1.30 3.03 -2.96
N ILE A 46 1.73 2.67 -4.15
CA ILE A 46 2.39 3.59 -5.07
C ILE A 46 1.43 4.71 -5.49
N TYR A 47 0.19 4.36 -5.83
CA TYR A 47 -0.82 5.36 -6.16
C TYR A 47 -1.03 6.33 -4.99
N ASP A 48 -1.16 5.82 -3.77
CA ASP A 48 -1.39 6.61 -2.56
C ASP A 48 -0.19 7.54 -2.26
N ILE A 49 1.05 7.04 -2.36
CA ILE A 49 2.26 7.88 -2.27
C ILE A 49 2.27 9.00 -3.31
N GLN A 50 1.91 8.69 -4.56
CA GLN A 50 1.85 9.71 -5.60
C GLN A 50 0.80 10.77 -5.28
N GLN A 51 -0.32 10.39 -4.64
CA GLN A 51 -1.29 11.38 -4.16
C GLN A 51 -0.73 12.22 -3.01
N TYR A 52 -0.01 11.62 -2.06
CA TYR A 52 0.69 12.37 -1.01
C TYR A 52 1.71 13.34 -1.57
N ALA A 53 2.56 12.91 -2.51
CA ALA A 53 3.52 13.78 -3.17
C ALA A 53 2.82 14.96 -3.87
N LYS A 54 1.68 14.73 -4.54
CA LYS A 54 0.88 15.80 -5.14
C LYS A 54 0.32 16.75 -4.09
N ALA A 55 -0.29 16.24 -3.02
CA ALA A 55 -0.86 17.06 -1.96
C ALA A 55 0.21 17.92 -1.26
N ILE A 56 1.38 17.36 -0.99
CA ILE A 56 2.50 18.10 -0.40
C ILE A 56 3.03 19.18 -1.36
N ARG A 57 3.04 18.91 -2.68
CA ARG A 57 3.36 19.94 -3.68
C ARG A 57 2.28 21.02 -3.75
N LEU A 58 1.00 20.69 -3.59
CA LEU A 58 -0.07 21.69 -3.50
C LEU A 58 0.12 22.58 -2.27
N TYR A 59 0.50 21.99 -1.12
CA TYR A 59 0.87 22.77 0.07
C TYR A 59 2.01 23.74 -0.22
N ASP A 60 3.04 23.31 -0.94
CA ASP A 60 4.15 24.18 -1.35
C ASP A 60 3.70 25.32 -2.28
N LEU A 61 2.79 25.06 -3.21
CA LEU A 61 2.24 26.11 -4.08
C LEU A 61 1.51 27.22 -3.29
N GLU A 62 0.79 26.84 -2.23
CA GLU A 62 0.06 27.76 -1.36
C GLU A 62 0.97 28.49 -0.37
N ASN A 63 1.92 27.79 0.25
CA ASN A 63 2.73 28.29 1.37
C ASN A 63 4.16 28.72 0.98
N LYS A 64 4.54 28.52 -0.29
CA LYS A 64 5.88 28.78 -0.87
C LYS A 64 7.02 27.99 -0.23
N ARG A 65 6.67 26.96 0.54
CA ARG A 65 7.59 25.98 1.14
C ARG A 65 6.84 24.69 1.43
N TYR A 66 7.57 23.58 1.39
CA TYR A 66 7.09 22.30 1.90
C TYR A 66 6.79 22.36 3.41
N PRO A 67 5.92 21.48 3.95
CA PRO A 67 5.62 21.43 5.38
C PRO A 67 6.89 21.23 6.20
N GLN A 68 7.10 22.12 7.17
CA GLN A 68 8.23 22.08 8.10
C GLN A 68 7.72 21.93 9.53
N ASP A 69 8.57 21.47 10.44
CA ASP A 69 8.32 21.24 11.86
C ASP A 69 7.48 22.34 12.55
N SER A 70 7.70 23.61 12.19
CA SER A 70 6.95 24.77 12.69
C SER A 70 5.46 24.80 12.31
N ASP A 71 5.06 24.09 11.27
CA ASP A 71 3.69 24.01 10.76
C ASP A 71 2.88 22.90 11.44
N CYS A 72 3.58 21.93 12.03
CA CYS A 72 2.98 20.76 12.62
C CYS A 72 2.81 20.92 14.14
N PRO A 73 1.61 20.62 14.69
CA PRO A 73 1.42 20.49 16.13
C PRO A 73 2.46 19.54 16.73
N GLY A 74 3.12 19.98 17.81
CA GLY A 74 4.19 19.22 18.45
C GLY A 74 5.59 19.48 17.88
N GLY A 75 5.74 20.36 16.87
CA GLY A 75 7.04 20.81 16.38
C GLY A 75 7.80 19.77 15.56
N SER A 76 7.09 18.79 14.98
CA SER A 76 7.65 17.81 14.04
C SER A 76 6.67 17.56 12.92
N CYS A 77 7.07 17.82 11.68
CA CYS A 77 6.33 17.38 10.50
C CYS A 77 6.84 16.05 9.96
N THR A 78 7.94 15.51 10.49
CA THR A 78 8.35 14.15 10.15
C THR A 78 7.46 13.15 10.90
N GLY A 79 6.81 12.23 10.18
CA GLY A 79 5.91 11.25 10.80
C GLY A 79 5.05 10.43 9.84
N GLN A 80 4.23 9.57 10.44
CA GLN A 80 3.35 8.62 9.75
C GLN A 80 2.15 9.32 9.10
N LEU A 81 1.81 8.87 7.90
CA LEU A 81 0.69 9.36 7.11
C LEU A 81 -0.49 8.37 7.11
N GLY A 82 -1.72 8.90 6.99
CA GLY A 82 -2.91 8.13 6.66
C GLY A 82 -3.71 7.54 7.84
N TRP A 83 -3.14 7.49 9.05
CA TRP A 83 -3.82 6.88 10.20
C TRP A 83 -4.72 7.86 10.97
N ASP A 84 -4.12 8.78 11.73
CA ASP A 84 -4.84 9.80 12.48
C ASP A 84 -4.75 11.13 11.75
N LYS A 85 -5.88 11.59 11.23
CA LYS A 85 -5.99 12.88 10.52
C LYS A 85 -5.63 14.08 11.39
N ASN A 86 -5.70 13.96 12.71
CA ASN A 86 -5.38 15.05 13.64
C ASN A 86 -3.93 15.01 14.11
N ALA A 87 -3.22 13.91 13.85
CA ALA A 87 -1.80 13.79 14.16
C ALA A 87 -0.95 14.51 13.10
N SER A 88 0.22 14.98 13.50
CA SER A 88 1.22 15.51 12.58
C SER A 88 1.86 14.37 11.77
N PRO A 89 2.12 14.55 10.46
CA PRO A 89 1.83 15.72 9.62
C PRO A 89 0.44 15.70 8.93
N ASN A 90 -0.40 14.70 9.22
CA ASN A 90 -1.70 14.51 8.58
C ASN A 90 -2.64 15.71 8.71
N ASN A 91 -2.60 16.43 9.83
CA ASN A 91 -3.43 17.61 10.08
C ASN A 91 -3.14 18.74 9.08
N VAL A 92 -1.88 18.91 8.67
CA VAL A 92 -1.45 19.93 7.69
C VAL A 92 -1.88 19.53 6.28
N LEU A 93 -1.90 18.23 6.00
CA LEU A 93 -2.27 17.70 4.69
C LEU A 93 -3.77 17.44 4.54
N ALA A 94 -4.53 17.39 5.63
CA ALA A 94 -5.97 17.13 5.64
C ALA A 94 -6.79 18.04 4.70
N PRO A 95 -6.49 19.35 4.52
CA PRO A 95 -7.22 20.20 3.57
C PRO A 95 -7.07 19.78 2.10
N PHE A 96 -6.00 19.06 1.76
CA PHE A 96 -5.69 18.65 0.38
C PHE A 96 -6.28 17.29 0.02
N PHE A 97 -6.96 16.64 0.95
CA PHE A 97 -7.53 15.32 0.77
C PHE A 97 -9.02 15.27 1.17
N PRO A 98 -9.89 14.64 0.36
CA PRO A 98 -11.25 14.34 0.81
C PRO A 98 -11.26 13.29 1.94
N ALA A 99 -10.33 12.34 1.88
CA ALA A 99 -10.00 11.39 2.93
C ALA A 99 -8.52 11.01 2.76
N LEU A 100 -7.78 10.92 3.86
CA LEU A 100 -6.36 10.56 3.81
C LEU A 100 -6.22 9.09 3.36
N PRO A 101 -5.40 8.81 2.34
CA PRO A 101 -5.12 7.44 1.94
C PRO A 101 -4.39 6.68 3.04
N ALA A 102 -4.95 5.54 3.45
CA ALA A 102 -4.33 4.63 4.41
C ALA A 102 -4.02 3.29 3.73
N ASP A 103 -2.96 2.63 4.17
CA ASP A 103 -2.61 1.32 3.64
C ASP A 103 -3.73 0.31 3.92
N PRO A 104 -4.11 -0.55 2.96
CA PRO A 104 -5.17 -1.54 3.17
C PRO A 104 -4.88 -2.57 4.27
N LEU A 105 -3.61 -2.78 4.61
CA LEU A 105 -3.16 -3.72 5.63
C LEU A 105 -2.73 -3.01 6.93
N ALA A 106 -2.81 -1.67 6.98
CA ALA A 106 -2.53 -0.93 8.21
C ALA A 106 -3.51 -1.36 9.30
N ASN A 107 -2.97 -1.74 10.46
CA ASN A 107 -3.75 -2.23 11.59
C ASN A 107 -3.70 -1.31 12.81
N GLY A 108 -2.97 -0.21 12.72
CA GLY A 108 -2.94 0.84 13.75
C GLY A 108 -1.88 0.69 14.80
N ASN A 109 -1.05 -0.34 14.63
CA ASN A 109 0.11 -0.52 15.46
C ASN A 109 1.30 0.18 14.80
N THR A 110 1.92 1.12 15.50
CA THR A 110 3.16 1.79 15.04
C THR A 110 4.41 0.90 15.17
N GLY A 111 4.26 -0.41 14.99
CA GLY A 111 5.32 -1.39 15.15
C GLY A 111 6.25 -1.45 13.93
N LEU A 112 7.46 -1.99 14.11
CA LEU A 112 8.54 -2.11 13.11
C LEU A 112 8.19 -2.88 11.81
N ASN A 113 6.96 -3.36 11.65
CA ASN A 113 6.50 -4.12 10.48
C ASN A 113 5.13 -3.63 9.97
N ASP A 114 4.67 -2.45 10.39
CA ASP A 114 3.40 -1.92 9.90
C ASP A 114 3.57 -1.31 8.51
N TYR A 115 2.53 -1.43 7.71
CA TYR A 115 2.50 -0.90 6.36
C TYR A 115 2.00 0.53 6.43
N PHE A 116 2.92 1.48 6.58
CA PHE A 116 2.57 2.87 6.66
C PHE A 116 3.28 3.72 5.61
N TYR A 117 2.62 4.82 5.27
CA TYR A 117 3.22 5.89 4.50
C TYR A 117 3.93 6.82 5.48
N TYR A 118 5.05 7.39 5.06
CA TYR A 118 5.86 8.24 5.91
C TYR A 118 6.24 9.52 5.18
N TYR A 119 6.13 10.66 5.87
CA TYR A 119 6.69 11.92 5.40
C TYR A 119 7.89 12.29 6.26
N HIS A 120 8.98 12.65 5.60
CA HIS A 120 10.19 13.12 6.24
C HIS A 120 10.49 14.52 5.72
N GLU A 121 10.40 15.54 6.56
CA GLU A 121 10.53 16.94 6.12
C GLU A 121 11.95 17.29 5.67
N ARG A 122 12.95 16.66 6.30
CA ARG A 122 14.37 16.80 5.96
C ARG A 122 15.09 15.46 6.02
N ASN A 123 15.10 14.71 4.93
CA ASN A 123 15.74 13.40 4.91
C ASN A 123 17.26 13.54 4.63
N PRO A 124 18.14 13.21 5.60
CA PRO A 124 19.59 13.35 5.43
C PRO A 124 20.15 12.42 4.34
N ASN A 125 19.53 11.26 4.12
CA ASN A 125 19.93 10.30 3.08
C ASN A 125 19.59 10.78 1.66
N CYS A 126 18.76 11.81 1.55
CA CYS A 126 18.28 12.41 0.31
C CYS A 126 18.79 13.83 0.10
N GLY A 127 19.92 14.20 0.71
CA GLY A 127 20.47 15.55 0.63
C GLY A 127 19.64 16.60 1.38
N ASN A 128 19.01 16.21 2.50
CA ASN A 128 18.16 17.06 3.34
C ASN A 128 16.90 17.57 2.62
N LYS A 129 16.45 16.87 1.58
CA LYS A 129 15.20 17.17 0.86
C LYS A 129 14.00 16.52 1.57
N PRO A 130 12.79 17.10 1.45
CA PRO A 130 11.58 16.46 1.92
C PRO A 130 11.27 15.22 1.08
N THR A 131 10.78 14.17 1.74
CA THR A 131 10.47 12.89 1.07
C THR A 131 9.17 12.30 1.56
N VAL A 132 8.49 11.60 0.68
CA VAL A 132 7.40 10.69 1.05
C VAL A 132 7.76 9.27 0.66
N SER A 133 7.54 8.32 1.55
CA SER A 133 7.97 6.93 1.37
C SER A 133 6.94 5.92 1.90
N VAL A 134 7.15 4.67 1.50
CA VAL A 134 6.50 3.48 2.06
C VAL A 134 7.58 2.44 2.30
N GLU A 135 7.43 1.73 3.40
CA GLU A 135 8.22 0.56 3.76
C GLU A 135 7.38 -0.71 3.60
N ASN A 136 8.04 -1.86 3.50
CA ASN A 136 7.42 -3.18 3.48
C ASN A 136 6.52 -3.40 2.24
N MET A 137 7.04 -3.19 1.04
CA MET A 137 6.34 -3.68 -0.17
C MET A 137 6.30 -5.20 -0.18
N ALA A 138 5.11 -5.75 -0.42
CA ALA A 138 4.84 -7.18 -0.20
C ALA A 138 5.39 -8.06 -1.33
N THR A 139 5.52 -7.49 -2.54
CA THR A 139 6.07 -8.17 -3.69
C THR A 139 7.55 -7.83 -3.85
N GLY A 140 8.41 -8.83 -4.08
CA GLY A 140 9.80 -8.60 -4.49
C GLY A 140 9.94 -8.09 -5.94
N ASN A 141 8.92 -7.38 -6.47
CA ASN A 141 8.94 -6.83 -7.81
C ASN A 141 9.78 -5.54 -7.81
N SER A 142 10.90 -5.56 -8.52
CA SER A 142 11.77 -4.38 -8.66
C SER A 142 11.09 -3.17 -9.30
N GLU A 143 9.98 -3.33 -10.03
CA GLU A 143 9.21 -2.21 -10.59
C GLU A 143 8.56 -1.34 -9.51
N TYR A 144 8.30 -1.91 -8.34
CA TYR A 144 7.67 -1.23 -7.22
C TYR A 144 8.68 -0.74 -6.17
N HIS A 145 9.96 -1.11 -6.33
CA HIS A 145 11.03 -0.70 -5.44
C HIS A 145 11.84 0.41 -6.10
N PHE A 146 11.66 1.64 -5.66
CA PHE A 146 12.42 2.80 -6.14
C PHE A 146 12.78 3.70 -4.97
N ASN A 147 14.01 3.60 -4.50
CA ASN A 147 14.57 4.48 -3.49
C ASN A 147 15.83 5.17 -4.05
N PRO A 148 15.74 6.46 -4.43
CA PRO A 148 16.88 7.20 -4.96
C PRO A 148 17.86 7.67 -3.87
N CYS A 149 17.53 7.46 -2.58
CA CYS A 149 18.32 7.94 -1.46
C CYS A 149 19.26 6.86 -0.93
N VAL A 150 20.48 7.26 -0.58
CA VAL A 150 21.52 6.31 -0.17
C VAL A 150 21.43 6.08 1.34
N GLY A 151 21.28 4.82 1.76
CA GLY A 151 21.24 4.44 3.18
C GLY A 151 19.87 4.60 3.85
N ASP A 152 18.82 4.82 3.06
CA ASP A 152 17.44 4.88 3.51
C ASP A 152 16.79 3.49 3.46
N SER A 153 15.90 3.18 4.42
CA SER A 153 15.23 1.87 4.56
C SER A 153 13.95 1.73 3.74
N ALA A 154 13.49 2.79 3.09
CA ALA A 154 12.26 2.74 2.30
C ALA A 154 12.39 1.84 1.07
N ASP A 155 11.34 1.06 0.80
CA ASP A 155 11.24 0.27 -0.43
C ASP A 155 10.92 1.18 -1.63
N TYR A 156 10.04 2.16 -1.44
CA TYR A 156 9.73 3.17 -2.44
C TYR A 156 9.66 4.55 -1.81
N LEU A 157 10.33 5.51 -2.44
CA LEU A 157 10.48 6.86 -1.94
C LEU A 157 10.44 7.86 -3.09
N ILE A 158 9.71 8.94 -2.88
CA ILE A 158 9.70 10.12 -3.76
C ILE A 158 10.39 11.26 -3.03
N VAL A 159 11.45 11.78 -3.64
CA VAL A 159 12.07 13.03 -3.24
C VAL A 159 11.24 14.18 -3.81
N LEU A 160 10.90 15.13 -2.95
CA LEU A 160 10.15 16.33 -3.31
C LEU A 160 11.18 17.42 -3.63
N GLU A 161 11.13 17.93 -4.86
CA GLU A 161 12.04 18.95 -5.40
C GLU A 161 11.30 20.24 -5.68
#